data_AF-Q5A873-F1
#
_entry.id   AF-Q5A873-F1
#
_cell.length_a   1.000
_cell.length_b   1.000
_cell.length_c   1.000
_cell.angle_alpha   90.00
_cell.angle_beta   90.00
_cell.angle_gamma   90.00
#
_symmetry.space_group_name_H-M   'P 1'
#
loop_
_entity.id
_entity.type
_entity.pdbx_description
1 polymer ?
#
loop_
_entity_poly.entity_id
_entity_poly.type
_entity_poly.pdbx_seq_one_letter_code
_entity_poly.pdbx_strand_id
1 'polypeptide(L)'
;MTKLILNPGDLSSIFPDISISNPQRIRILCQVIKYIPNESCLIIDKIPTVAESSTNKESLVKIDVFDILEDILSIEIINKGTIINIDGYYDGEKIQPIDIYEINGINFTIENIEILNQLNQMKSLT
;
A
#
# COMPACT_ATOMS: atom_id res chain seq x y z
N MET A 1 1.59 4.49 -16.51
CA MET A 1 2.41 3.91 -15.41
C MET A 1 1.51 3.78 -14.19
N THR A 2 1.49 2.64 -13.50
CA THR A 2 0.75 2.48 -12.24
C THR A 2 1.38 3.40 -11.18
N LYS A 3 0.56 4.17 -10.47
CA LYS A 3 1.04 5.08 -9.43
C LYS A 3 1.54 4.29 -8.22
N LEU A 4 2.70 4.67 -7.68
CA LEU A 4 3.26 4.10 -6.46
C LEU A 4 2.71 4.87 -5.25
N ILE A 5 2.14 4.18 -4.29
CA ILE A 5 1.52 4.75 -3.09
C ILE A 5 2.42 4.44 -1.90
N LEU A 6 2.98 5.47 -1.29
CA LEU A 6 3.88 5.34 -0.13
C LEU A 6 3.14 5.52 1.21
N ASN A 7 1.95 6.14 1.16
CA ASN A 7 1.06 6.28 2.30
C ASN A 7 -0.33 5.78 1.91
N PRO A 8 -0.77 4.61 2.40
CA PRO A 8 -2.10 4.07 2.11
C PRO A 8 -3.24 5.02 2.50
N GLY A 9 -3.06 5.82 3.56
CA GLY A 9 -4.07 6.78 4.05
C GLY A 9 -4.31 7.97 3.11
N ASP A 10 -3.48 8.17 2.08
CA ASP A 10 -3.63 9.26 1.12
C ASP A 10 -4.44 8.85 -0.12
N LEU A 11 -4.86 7.59 -0.25
CA LEU A 11 -5.52 7.06 -1.46
C LEU A 11 -6.71 7.90 -1.92
N SER A 12 -7.63 8.27 -1.03
CA SER A 12 -8.80 9.08 -1.37
C SER A 12 -8.44 10.51 -1.80
N SER A 13 -7.33 11.06 -1.29
CA SER A 13 -6.85 12.40 -1.69
C SER A 13 -6.11 12.37 -3.02
N ILE A 14 -5.41 11.26 -3.30
CA ILE A 14 -4.67 11.04 -4.54
C ILE A 14 -5.65 10.76 -5.69
N PHE A 15 -6.76 10.09 -5.39
CA PHE A 15 -7.74 9.67 -6.38
C PHE A 15 -9.18 10.01 -5.95
N PRO A 16 -9.56 11.30 -5.98
CA PRO A 16 -10.87 11.74 -5.50
C PRO A 16 -12.05 11.26 -6.37
N ASP A 17 -11.81 10.96 -7.64
CA ASP A 17 -12.85 10.63 -8.63
C ASP A 17 -12.98 9.12 -8.90
N ILE A 18 -12.27 8.26 -8.16
CA ILE A 18 -12.40 6.81 -8.31
C ILE A 18 -13.74 6.34 -7.72
N SER A 19 -14.32 5.33 -8.37
CA SER A 19 -15.50 4.64 -7.90
C SER A 19 -15.40 3.14 -8.14
N ILE A 20 -16.35 2.39 -7.57
CA ILE A 20 -16.51 0.95 -7.81
C ILE A 20 -16.67 0.62 -9.31
N SER A 21 -17.28 1.52 -10.08
CA SER A 21 -17.44 1.36 -11.53
C SER A 21 -16.19 1.73 -12.34
N ASN A 22 -15.21 2.42 -11.75
CA ASN A 22 -13.97 2.84 -12.38
C ASN A 22 -12.79 2.70 -11.41
N PRO A 23 -12.43 1.45 -11.02
CA PRO A 23 -11.32 1.22 -10.10
C PRO A 23 -9.98 1.53 -10.76
N GLN A 24 -9.03 2.01 -9.98
CA GLN A 24 -7.68 2.29 -10.44
C GLN A 24 -6.73 1.19 -9.96
N ARG A 25 -5.93 0.67 -10.90
CA ARG A 25 -4.79 -0.17 -10.52
C ARG A 25 -3.76 0.69 -9.79
N ILE A 26 -3.32 0.23 -8.63
CA ILE A 26 -2.35 0.89 -7.76
C ILE A 26 -1.29 -0.10 -7.30
N ARG A 27 -0.15 0.46 -6.87
CA ARG A 27 0.91 -0.29 -6.20
C ARG A 27 1.23 0.40 -4.88
N ILE A 28 1.23 -0.32 -3.77
CA ILE A 28 1.45 0.23 -2.43
C ILE A 28 2.72 -0.34 -1.84
N LEU A 29 3.57 0.52 -1.29
CA LEU A 29 4.67 0.13 -0.40
C LEU A 29 4.28 0.51 1.02
N CYS A 30 4.14 -0.49 1.88
CA CYS A 30 3.59 -0.31 3.21
C CYS A 30 4.21 -1.29 4.21
N GLN A 31 3.99 -1.02 5.49
CA GLN A 31 4.35 -1.88 6.60
C GLN A 31 3.11 -2.55 7.18
N VAL A 32 3.22 -3.83 7.51
CA VAL A 32 2.18 -4.57 8.21
C VAL A 32 2.17 -4.20 9.68
N ILE A 33 1.02 -3.75 10.18
CA ILE A 33 0.82 -3.41 11.59
C ILE A 33 0.28 -4.60 12.36
N LYS A 34 -0.68 -5.33 11.77
CA LYS A 34 -1.20 -6.59 12.32
C LYS A 34 -1.96 -7.38 11.26
N TYR A 35 -2.00 -8.69 11.45
CA TYR A 35 -2.92 -9.59 10.76
C TYR A 35 -4.11 -9.93 11.69
N ILE A 36 -5.31 -9.99 11.12
CA ILE A 36 -6.56 -10.38 11.80
C ILE A 36 -7.02 -11.71 11.21
N PRO A 37 -6.69 -12.87 11.83
CA PRO A 37 -6.92 -14.18 11.23
C PRO A 37 -8.39 -14.50 10.95
N ASN A 38 -9.30 -14.10 11.83
CA ASN A 38 -10.73 -14.43 11.69
C ASN A 38 -11.42 -13.65 10.57
N GLU A 39 -10.80 -12.56 10.11
CA GLU A 39 -11.32 -11.71 9.03
C GLU A 39 -10.47 -11.84 7.77
N SER A 40 -9.41 -12.65 7.78
CA SER A 40 -8.40 -12.74 6.72
C SER A 40 -7.94 -11.37 6.22
N CYS A 41 -7.69 -10.45 7.16
CA CYS A 41 -7.38 -9.06 6.85
C CYS A 41 -6.01 -8.65 7.39
N LEU A 42 -5.27 -7.87 6.61
CA LEU A 42 -4.10 -7.14 7.09
C LEU A 42 -4.47 -5.70 7.41
N ILE A 43 -3.91 -5.18 8.50
CA ILE A 43 -3.86 -3.74 8.77
C ILE A 43 -2.47 -3.28 8.37
N ILE A 44 -2.42 -2.35 7.43
CA ILE A 44 -1.21 -1.78 6.87
C ILE A 44 -1.10 -0.29 7.19
N ASP A 45 0.12 0.21 7.21
CA ASP A 45 0.44 1.62 7.35
C ASP A 45 1.59 1.98 6.41
N LYS A 46 1.90 3.26 6.27
CA LYS A 46 3.10 3.71 5.59
C LYS A 46 4.38 3.14 6.24
N ILE A 47 5.46 3.08 5.46
CA ILE A 47 6.79 2.76 5.99
C ILE A 47 7.25 3.91 6.93
N PRO A 48 7.95 3.63 8.05
CA PRO A 48 8.32 4.67 9.02
C PRO A 48 9.13 5.85 8.47
N THR A 49 9.87 5.67 7.38
CA THR A 49 10.66 6.72 6.72
C THR A 49 9.84 7.63 5.81
N VAL A 50 8.57 7.30 5.57
CA VAL A 50 7.64 8.16 4.83
C VAL A 50 7.14 9.25 5.79
N ALA A 51 7.40 10.51 5.44
CA ALA A 51 6.93 11.66 6.20
C ALA A 51 5.39 11.63 6.37
N GLU A 52 4.88 12.17 7.49
CA GLU A 52 3.44 12.36 7.65
C GLU A 52 2.92 13.35 6.61
N SER A 53 1.87 12.98 5.88
CA SER A 53 1.06 13.97 5.19
C SER A 53 0.37 14.81 6.27
N SER A 54 0.38 16.13 6.12
CA SER A 54 -0.16 17.06 7.14
C SER A 54 -1.67 16.87 7.41
N THR A 55 -2.35 16.06 6.62
CA THR A 55 -3.81 15.93 6.60
C THR A 55 -4.35 14.73 7.38
N ASN A 56 -3.63 13.61 7.50
CA ASN A 56 -4.18 12.38 8.10
C ASN A 56 -3.21 11.75 9.13
N LYS A 57 -3.55 11.84 10.42
CA LYS A 57 -2.83 11.13 11.50
C LYS A 57 -3.14 9.64 11.56
N GLU A 58 -4.30 9.23 11.05
CA GLU A 58 -4.73 7.84 11.01
C GLU A 58 -4.60 7.32 9.58
N SER A 59 -3.44 6.73 9.27
CA SER A 59 -3.10 6.17 7.95
C SER A 59 -3.30 4.65 7.87
N LEU A 60 -3.90 4.05 8.91
CA LEU A 60 -4.15 2.61 8.96
C LEU A 60 -5.22 2.22 7.94
N VAL A 61 -4.84 1.37 7.00
CA VAL A 61 -5.76 0.82 6.00
C VAL A 61 -5.93 -0.67 6.23
N LYS A 62 -7.19 -1.12 6.18
CA LYS A 62 -7.55 -2.53 6.26
C LYS A 62 -7.69 -3.09 4.84
N ILE A 63 -7.02 -4.20 4.57
CA ILE A 63 -7.09 -4.92 3.30
C ILE A 63 -7.54 -6.36 3.56
N ASP A 64 -8.45 -6.85 2.72
CA ASP A 64 -8.87 -8.24 2.70
C ASP A 64 -7.89 -9.04 1.83
N VAL A 65 -7.33 -10.12 2.38
CA VAL A 65 -6.38 -11.00 1.70
C VAL A 65 -6.89 -12.43 1.55
N PHE A 66 -8.18 -12.67 1.80
CA PHE A 66 -8.78 -14.00 1.75
C PHE A 66 -8.50 -14.72 0.42
N ASP A 67 -8.72 -14.03 -0.70
CA ASP A 67 -8.60 -14.59 -2.05
C ASP A 67 -7.15 -14.92 -2.46
N ILE A 68 -6.16 -14.36 -1.77
CA ILE A 68 -4.73 -14.51 -2.08
C ILE A 68 -3.94 -15.15 -0.93
N LEU A 69 -4.62 -15.65 0.09
CA LEU A 69 -3.98 -16.20 1.29
C LEU A 69 -3.11 -17.42 0.98
N GLU A 70 -3.52 -18.23 0.00
CA GLU A 70 -2.78 -19.40 -0.48
C GLU A 70 -1.47 -19.02 -1.20
N ASP A 71 -1.41 -17.84 -1.82
CA ASP A 71 -0.20 -17.34 -2.49
C ASP A 71 0.74 -16.64 -1.48
N ILE A 72 0.18 -16.07 -0.42
CA ILE A 72 0.88 -15.35 0.66
C ILE A 72 1.65 -16.29 1.61
N LEU A 73 1.66 -17.62 1.40
CA LEU A 73 2.15 -18.64 2.33
C LEU A 73 3.57 -18.46 2.93
N SER A 74 4.36 -17.46 2.51
CA SER A 74 5.38 -16.90 3.39
C SER A 74 4.75 -16.28 4.65
N ILE A 75 4.85 -16.99 5.77
CA ILE A 75 4.48 -16.56 7.13
C ILE A 75 5.02 -15.14 7.46
N GLU A 76 6.06 -14.70 6.77
CA GLU A 76 6.68 -13.39 6.94
C GLU A 76 5.75 -12.22 6.57
N ILE A 77 4.88 -12.35 5.56
CA ILE A 77 3.98 -11.28 5.13
C ILE A 77 2.98 -10.89 6.24
N ILE A 78 2.48 -11.86 7.01
CA ILE A 78 1.50 -11.58 8.08
C ILE A 78 2.14 -11.05 9.37
N ASN A 79 3.47 -11.07 9.45
CA ASN A 79 4.18 -10.62 10.64
C ASN A 79 4.15 -9.10 10.77
N LYS A 80 3.95 -8.63 12.00
CA LYS A 80 4.04 -7.21 12.31
C LYS A 80 5.45 -6.70 12.01
N GLY A 81 5.51 -5.57 11.31
CA GLY A 81 6.74 -4.88 10.96
C GLY A 81 7.26 -5.20 9.57
N THR A 82 6.77 -6.27 8.93
CA THR A 82 7.15 -6.66 7.57
C THR A 82 6.78 -5.56 6.59
N ILE A 83 7.72 -5.23 5.70
CA ILE A 83 7.47 -4.30 4.60
C ILE A 83 7.05 -5.11 3.39
N ILE A 84 5.92 -4.73 2.81
CA ILE A 84 5.30 -5.45 1.71
C ILE A 84 5.01 -4.52 0.54
N ASN A 85 5.02 -5.11 -0.64
CA ASN A 85 4.41 -4.54 -1.83
C ASN A 85 3.00 -5.09 -1.98
N ILE A 86 2.04 -4.24 -2.31
CA ILE A 86 0.70 -4.66 -2.69
C ILE A 86 0.43 -4.17 -4.10
N ASP A 87 0.18 -5.07 -5.03
CA ASP A 87 -0.41 -4.74 -6.32
C ASP A 87 -1.91 -5.04 -6.24
N GLY A 88 -2.75 -4.06 -6.59
CA GLY A 88 -4.19 -4.19 -6.42
C GLY A 88 -5.00 -3.14 -7.16
N TYR A 89 -6.30 -3.20 -6.97
CA TYR A 89 -7.26 -2.19 -7.42
C TYR A 89 -7.80 -1.42 -6.24
N TYR A 90 -7.83 -0.09 -6.35
CA TYR A 90 -8.55 0.78 -5.43
C TYR A 90 -9.83 1.27 -6.09
N ASP A 91 -10.95 1.09 -5.42
CA ASP A 91 -12.30 1.36 -5.92
C ASP A 91 -12.95 2.61 -5.31
N GLY A 92 -12.17 3.39 -4.55
CA GLY A 92 -12.63 4.58 -3.84
C GLY A 92 -12.93 4.31 -2.37
N GLU A 93 -13.19 3.05 -1.99
CA GLU A 93 -13.48 2.66 -0.61
C GLU A 93 -12.47 1.64 -0.08
N LYS A 94 -12.12 0.64 -0.89
CA LYS A 94 -11.33 -0.53 -0.50
C LYS A 94 -10.24 -0.82 -1.51
N ILE A 95 -9.23 -1.55 -1.03
CA ILE A 95 -8.18 -2.11 -1.88
C ILE A 95 -8.50 -3.59 -2.07
N GLN A 96 -8.64 -4.01 -3.32
CA GLN A 96 -8.67 -5.43 -3.68
C GLN A 96 -7.27 -5.84 -4.14
N PRO A 97 -6.50 -6.55 -3.29
CA PRO A 97 -5.17 -6.99 -3.66
C PRO A 97 -5.24 -8.10 -4.71
N ILE A 98 -4.33 -8.05 -5.66
CA ILE A 98 -4.09 -9.08 -6.68
C ILE A 98 -2.86 -9.91 -6.28
N ASP A 99 -1.85 -9.24 -5.74
CA ASP A 99 -0.59 -9.84 -5.33
C ASP A 99 0.02 -9.07 -4.16
N ILE A 100 0.63 -9.80 -3.23
CA ILE A 100 1.34 -9.27 -2.07
C ILE A 100 2.64 -10.05 -1.90
N TYR A 101 3.75 -9.33 -1.81
CA TYR A 101 5.05 -9.93 -1.55
C TYR A 101 5.87 -9.07 -0.60
N GLU A 102 6.74 -9.72 0.18
CA GLU A 102 7.68 -9.05 1.05
C GLU A 102 8.77 -8.32 0.26
N ILE A 103 9.18 -7.16 0.77
CA ILE A 103 10.34 -6.43 0.30
C ILE A 103 11.33 -6.24 1.45
N ASN A 104 12.61 -6.46 1.17
CA ASN A 104 13.68 -6.08 2.07
C ASN A 104 13.66 -4.56 2.35
N GLY A 105 13.42 -4.22 3.61
CA GLY A 105 13.29 -2.86 4.11
C GLY A 105 14.52 -1.96 4.01
N ILE A 106 15.72 -2.54 3.82
CA ILE A 106 17.00 -1.84 4.02
C ILE A 106 17.20 -0.60 3.13
N ASN A 107 16.56 -0.58 1.95
CA ASN A 107 16.69 0.49 0.98
C ASN A 107 15.64 1.60 1.14
N PHE A 108 14.68 1.49 2.06
CA PHE A 108 13.70 2.55 2.32
C PHE A 108 14.27 3.61 3.27
N THR A 109 15.44 4.15 2.93
CA THR A 109 16.00 5.33 3.57
C THR A 109 15.16 6.57 3.22
N ILE A 110 15.28 7.63 4.03
CA ILE A 110 14.58 8.91 3.78
C ILE A 110 14.90 9.43 2.36
N GLU A 111 16.18 9.42 1.98
CA GLU A 111 16.64 9.84 0.65
C GLU A 111 15.98 9.04 -0.48
N ASN A 112 15.94 7.71 -0.38
CA ASN A 112 15.34 6.87 -1.42
C ASN A 112 13.82 7.06 -1.49
N ILE A 113 13.15 7.26 -0.35
CA ILE A 113 11.72 7.57 -0.32
C ILE A 113 11.42 8.92 -0.98
N GLU A 114 12.26 9.94 -0.77
CA GLU A 114 12.14 11.23 -1.46
C GLU A 114 12.30 11.09 -2.98
N ILE A 115 13.27 10.30 -3.44
CA ILE A 115 13.46 9.99 -4.87
C ILE A 115 12.21 9.29 -5.43
N LEU A 116 11.68 8.28 -4.73
CA LEU A 116 10.45 7.59 -5.15
C LEU A 116 9.27 8.55 -5.26
N ASN A 117 9.13 9.49 -4.31
CA ASN A 117 8.12 10.54 -4.38
C ASN A 117 8.29 11.46 -5.60
N GLN A 118 9.52 11.87 -5.90
CA GLN A 118 9.81 12.68 -7.09
C GLN A 118 9.47 11.94 -8.38
N LEU A 119 9.86 10.66 -8.50
CA LEU A 119 9.53 9.81 -9.64
C LEU A 119 8.02 9.65 -9.82
N ASN A 120 7.28 9.53 -8.71
CA ASN A 120 5.83 9.40 -8.72
C ASN A 120 5.09 10.68 -9.17
N GLN A 121 5.76 11.83 -9.13
CA GLN A 121 5.26 13.12 -9.62
C GLN A 121 5.64 13.42 -11.06
N MET A 122 6.56 12.65 -11.65
CA MET A 122 6.93 12.82 -13.06
C MET A 122 5.72 12.49 -13.94
N LYS A 123 5.34 13.45 -14.81
CA LYS A 123 4.31 13.19 -15.81
C LYS A 123 4.78 12.07 -16.74
N SER A 124 3.87 11.19 -17.13
CA SER A 124 4.13 10.20 -18.18
C SER A 124 4.67 10.93 -19.40
N LEU A 125 5.82 10.49 -19.93
CA LEU A 125 6.40 10.99 -21.18
C LEU A 125 5.63 10.38 -22.36
N THR A 126 4.32 10.61 -22.42
CA THR A 126 3.41 10.18 -23.49
C THR A 126 2.17 11.06 -23.44
#